data_AF-A0A392UNA8-F1
#
_entry.id   AF-A0A392UNA8-F1
#
_cell.length_a   1.000
_cell.length_b   1.000
_cell.length_c   1.000
_cell.angle_alpha   90.00
_cell.angle_beta   90.00
_cell.angle_gamma   90.00
#
_symmetry.space_group_name_H-M   'P 1'
#
loop_
_entity.id
_entity.type
_entity.pdbx_description
1 polymer ?
#
loop_
_entity_poly.entity_id
_entity_poly.type
_entity_poly.pdbx_seq_one_letter_code
_entity_poly.pdbx_strand_id
1 'polypeptide(L)' 'LATSLTGKINRMRRIAEDLLSSGELPEGSRAQRDVQEIWEAGNYARQYRRRGGGGGHVTQ' A
#
# COMPACT_ATOMS: atom_id res chain seq x y z
N LEU A 1 3.59 -3.46 17.71
CA LEU A 1 3.60 -2.19 16.95
C LEU A 1 3.73 -2.40 15.43
N ALA A 2 4.77 -3.06 14.92
CA ALA A 2 4.98 -3.28 13.48
C ALA A 2 3.84 -4.04 12.75
N THR A 3 3.23 -5.04 13.40
CA THR A 3 2.09 -5.80 12.85
C THR A 3 0.84 -4.94 12.68
N SER A 4 0.58 -4.04 13.64
CA SER A 4 -0.57 -3.13 13.62
C SER A 4 -0.42 -2.06 12.53
N LEU A 5 0.78 -1.48 12.39
CA LEU A 5 1.08 -0.51 11.32
C LEU A 5 0.95 -1.16 9.94
N THR A 6 1.49 -2.36 9.76
CA THR A 6 1.37 -3.11 8.50
C THR A 6 -0.10 -3.42 8.16
N GLY A 7 -0.90 -3.81 9.16
CA GLY A 7 -2.34 -4.03 8.97
C GLY A 7 -3.07 -2.76 8.52
N LYS A 8 -2.75 -1.61 9.13
CA LYS A 8 -3.31 -0.30 8.74
C LYS A 8 -2.91 0.10 7.32
N ILE A 9 -1.64 -0.06 6.94
CA ILE A 9 -1.16 0.23 5.57
C ILE A 9 -1.87 -0.65 4.53
N ASN A 10 -2.02 -1.96 4.82
CA ASN A 10 -2.73 -2.86 3.91
C ASN A 10 -4.22 -2.49 3.77
N ARG A 11 -4.86 -2.04 4.86
CA ARG A 11 -6.25 -1.57 4.82
C ARG A 11 -6.39 -0.31 3.98
N MET A 12 -5.52 0.68 4.16
CA MET A 12 -5.53 1.93 3.37
C MET A 12 -5.30 1.64 1.89
N ARG A 13 -4.35 0.76 1.55
CA ARG A 13 -4.09 0.36 0.16
C ARG A 13 -5.33 -0.29 -0.48
N ARG A 14 -6.03 -1.16 0.25
CA ARG A 14 -7.27 -1.79 -0.23
C ARG A 14 -8.39 -0.77 -0.48
N ILE A 15 -8.57 0.19 0.42
CA ILE A 15 -9.57 1.24 0.25
C ILE A 15 -9.25 2.09 -0.99
N ALA A 16 -7.97 2.45 -1.17
CA ALA A 16 -7.57 3.22 -2.33
C ALA A 16 -7.72 2.43 -3.65
N GLU A 17 -7.40 1.14 -3.65
CA GLU A 17 -7.60 0.23 -4.79
C GLU A 17 -9.08 0.15 -5.18
N ASP A 18 -9.96 -0.03 -4.20
CA ASP A 18 -11.40 -0.08 -4.39
C ASP A 18 -11.93 1.22 -5.01
N LEU A 19 -11.58 2.38 -4.43
CA LEU A 19 -12.00 3.70 -4.93
C LEU A 19 -11.47 4.04 -6.33
N LEU A 20 -10.27 3.57 -6.70
CA LEU A 20 -9.74 3.74 -8.05
C LEU A 20 -10.46 2.85 -9.06
N SER A 21 -10.91 1.66 -8.62
CA SER A 21 -11.60 0.68 -9.47
C SER A 21 -13.10 0.91 -9.59
N SER A 22 -13.73 1.58 -8.62
CA SER A 22 -15.17 1.82 -8.59
C SER A 22 -15.65 2.84 -9.61
N GLY A 23 -14.73 3.69 -10.12
CA GLY A 23 -15.08 4.79 -11.00
C GLY A 23 -15.85 5.92 -10.30
N GLU A 24 -15.93 5.90 -8.96
CA GLU A 24 -16.59 6.95 -8.16
C GLU A 24 -15.82 8.28 -8.19
N LEU A 25 -14.52 8.22 -8.48
CA LEU A 25 -13.66 9.38 -8.59
C LEU A 25 -13.61 9.86 -10.04
N PRO A 26 -13.98 11.12 -10.34
CA PRO A 26 -13.87 11.67 -11.68
C PRO A 26 -12.41 11.62 -12.15
N GLU A 27 -12.21 11.22 -13.40
CA GLU A 27 -10.86 11.11 -13.97
C GLU A 27 -10.17 12.48 -14.03
N GLY A 28 -8.89 12.52 -13.66
CA GLY A 28 -8.10 13.74 -13.55
C GLY A 28 -8.42 14.62 -12.34
N SER A 29 -9.40 14.23 -11.51
CA SER A 29 -9.73 14.99 -10.30
C SER A 29 -8.59 14.95 -9.28
N ARG A 30 -8.55 15.98 -8.43
CA ARG A 30 -7.63 16.01 -7.28
C ARG A 30 -7.85 14.81 -6.37
N ALA A 31 -9.10 14.42 -6.13
CA ALA A 31 -9.43 13.26 -5.32
C ALA A 31 -8.87 11.95 -5.90
N GLN A 32 -8.96 11.74 -7.22
CA GLN A 32 -8.36 10.57 -7.88
C GLN A 32 -6.83 10.55 -7.70
N ARG A 33 -6.17 11.70 -7.89
CA ARG A 33 -4.71 11.82 -7.72
C ARG A 33 -4.28 11.55 -6.27
N ASP A 34 -4.99 12.11 -5.30
CA ASP A 34 -4.69 11.91 -3.88
C ASP A 34 -4.87 10.43 -3.48
N VAL A 35 -5.91 9.76 -3.98
CA VAL A 35 -6.14 8.33 -3.74
C VAL A 35 -5.07 7.46 -4.42
N GLN A 36 -4.65 7.82 -5.63
CA GLN A 36 -3.55 7.14 -6.31
C GLN A 36 -2.24 7.22 -5.52
N GLU A 37 -1.91 8.39 -4.98
CA GLU A 37 -0.72 8.58 -4.14
C GLU A 37 -0.76 7.69 -2.88
N ILE A 38 -1.93 7.57 -2.23
CA ILE A 38 -2.12 6.67 -1.08
C ILE A 38 -1.90 5.20 -1.48
N TRP A 39 -2.41 4.79 -2.64
CA TRP A 39 -2.22 3.43 -3.14
C TRP A 39 -0.75 3.13 -3.42
N GLU A 40 -0.05 4.05 -4.08
CA GLU A 40 1.37 3.94 -4.41
C GLU A 40 2.23 3.88 -3.14
N ALA A 41 1.98 4.75 -2.15
CA ALA A 41 2.67 4.74 -0.86
C ALA A 41 2.47 3.42 -0.11
N GLY A 42 1.24 2.90 -0.10
CA GLY A 42 0.94 1.60 0.51
C GLY A 42 1.63 0.44 -0.21
N ASN A 43 1.73 0.50 -1.53
CA ASN A 43 2.44 -0.49 -2.33
C ASN A 43 3.96 -0.43 -2.10
N TYR A 44 4.53 0.77 -2.06
CA TYR A 44 5.95 1.00 -1.76
C TYR A 44 6.33 0.44 -0.39
N ALA A 45 5.56 0.74 0.65
CA ALA A 45 5.79 0.22 2.00
C ALA A 45 5.75 -1.32 2.05
N ARG A 46 4.82 -1.96 1.30
CA ARG A 46 4.74 -3.42 1.19
C ARG A 46 5.96 -4.01 0.48
N GLN A 47 6.43 -3.37 -0.59
CA GLN A 47 7.60 -3.80 -1.35
C GLN A 47 8.88 -3.67 -0.53
N TYR A 48 9.03 -2.58 0.23
CA TYR A 48 10.16 -2.37 1.14
C TYR A 48 10.21 -3.45 2.22
N ARG A 49 9.06 -3.81 2.81
CA ARG A 49 8.97 -4.93 3.75
C ARG A 49 9.36 -6.27 3.13
N ARG A 50 8.94 -6.55 1.89
CA ARG A 50 9.28 -7.79 1.19
C ARG A 50 10.78 -7.89 0.86
N ARG A 51 11.44 -6.76 0.60
CA ARG A 51 12.90 -6.72 0.37
C ARG A 51 13.72 -6.78 1.66
N GLY A 52 13.24 -6.19 2.76
CA GLY A 52 13.96 -6.18 4.06
C GLY A 52 13.74 -7.42 4.93
N GLY A 53 12.95 -8.41 4.48
CA GLY A 53 12.54 -9.57 5.29
C GLY A 53 13.13 -10.92 4.85
N GLY A 54 14.15 -10.94 3.99
CA GLY A 54 14.79 -12.16 3.49
C GLY A 54 16.28 -12.15 3.77
N GLY A 55 16.69 -12.68 4.91
CA GLY A 55 18.11 -12.75 5.30
C GLY A 55 18.33 -13.27 6.71
N GLY A 56 17.60 -14.32 7.11
CA GLY A 56 17.80 -15.02 8.37
C GLY A 56 18.12 -16.48 8.12
N HIS A 57 19.39 -16.83 8.34
CA HIS A 57 19.96 -18.17 8.53
C HIS A 57 20.09 -19.10 7.30
N VAL A 58 21.28 -19.09 6.70
CA VAL A 58 22.00 -20.33 6.39
C VAL A 58 23.09 -20.47 7.45
N THR A 59 22.93 -21.43 8.35
CA THR A 59 24.01 -21.94 9.20
C THR A 59 24.35 -23.31 8.66
N GLN A 60 25.55 -23.44 8.09
CA GLN A 60 26.27 -24.71 7.97
C GLN A 60 27.64 -24.50 8.61
#